data_AF-Q4RSH5-F1
#
_entry.id   AF-Q4RSH5-F1
#
_cell.length_a   1.000
_cell.length_b   1.000
_cell.length_c   1.000
_cell.angle_alpha   90.00
_cell.angle_beta   90.00
_cell.angle_gamma   90.00
#
_symmetry.space_group_name_H-M   'P 1'
#
loop_
_entity.id
_entity.type
_entity.pdbx_description
1 polymer ?
#
loop_
_entity_poly.entity_id
_entity_poly.type
_entity_poly.pdbx_seq_one_letter_code
_entity_poly.pdbx_strand_id
1 'polypeptide(L)' 'QLYRQDCETFHIVVKMLVKKEPSLDNLLQASLDKNLQEIKQRCLDDLRHFVKELD' A
#
# COMPACT_ATOMS: atom_id res chain seq x y z
N GLN A 1 12.98 -0.61 2.25
CA GLN A 1 12.88 -0.22 0.82
C GLN A 1 11.60 -0.76 0.18
N LEU A 2 11.24 -2.03 0.46
CA LEU A 2 10.05 -2.71 -0.09
C LEU A 2 8.73 -1.94 0.13
N TYR A 3 8.41 -1.54 1.37
CA TYR A 3 7.17 -0.80 1.68
C TYR A 3 6.97 0.45 0.82
N ARG A 4 8.05 1.22 0.58
CA ARG A 4 8.00 2.41 -0.27
C ARG A 4 7.72 2.05 -1.74
N GLN A 5 8.36 1.00 -2.25
CA GLN A 5 8.15 0.53 -3.63
C GLN A 5 6.74 -0.01 -3.83
N ASP A 6 6.18 -0.71 -2.84
CA ASP A 6 4.80 -1.17 -2.89
C ASP A 6 3.83 0.02 -2.98
N CYS A 7 4.00 1.02 -2.11
CA CYS A 7 3.21 2.26 -2.16
C CYS A 7 3.30 2.96 -3.52
N GLU A 8 4.51 3.10 -4.07
CA GLU A 8 4.72 3.72 -5.38
C GLU A 8 4.06 2.90 -6.51
N THR A 9 4.13 1.57 -6.44
CA THR A 9 3.51 0.66 -7.42
C THR A 9 1.99 0.80 -7.40
N PHE A 10 1.36 0.75 -6.21
CA PHE A 10 -0.09 0.95 -6.08
C PHE A 10 -0.52 2.29 -6.65
N HIS A 11 0.22 3.37 -6.34
CA HIS A 11 -0.09 4.70 -6.84
C HIS A 11 0.00 4.80 -8.37
N ILE A 12 1.03 4.22 -8.98
CA ILE A 12 1.18 4.18 -10.44
C ILE A 12 0.01 3.44 -11.08
N VAL A 13 -0.36 2.27 -10.54
CA VAL A 13 -1.46 1.47 -11.09
C VAL A 13 -2.79 2.20 -10.96
N VAL A 14 -3.10 2.80 -9.80
CA VAL A 14 -4.33 3.59 -9.63
C VAL A 14 -4.37 4.77 -10.60
N LYS A 15 -3.25 5.50 -10.77
CA LYS A 15 -3.16 6.58 -11.77
C LYS A 15 -3.41 6.08 -13.19
N MET A 16 -2.88 4.92 -13.57
CA MET A 16 -3.09 4.33 -14.89
C MET A 16 -4.56 3.91 -15.10
N LEU A 17 -5.21 3.36 -14.08
CA LEU A 17 -6.62 2.97 -14.13
C LEU A 17 -7.52 4.20 -14.23
N VAL A 18 -7.31 5.23 -13.40
CA VAL A 18 -8.08 6.48 -13.42
C VAL A 18 -7.88 7.23 -14.75
N LYS A 19 -6.66 7.23 -15.31
CA LYS A 19 -6.41 7.79 -16.64
C LYS A 19 -7.22 7.09 -17.73
N LYS A 20 -7.43 5.77 -17.60
CA LYS A 20 -8.19 4.97 -18.56
C LYS A 20 -9.71 5.11 -18.39
N GLU A 21 -10.17 5.20 -17.14
CA GLU A 21 -11.59 5.34 -16.79
C GLU A 21 -11.70 6.30 -15.59
N PRO A 22 -11.98 7.60 -15.83
CA PRO A 22 -11.99 8.62 -14.78
C PRO A 22 -13.03 8.38 -13.68
N SER A 23 -14.11 7.65 -13.97
CA SER A 23 -15.13 7.31 -12.96
C SER A 23 -14.58 6.40 -11.85
N LEU A 24 -13.42 5.76 -12.06
CA LEU A 24 -12.79 4.90 -11.06
C LEU A 24 -12.13 5.66 -9.90
N ASP A 25 -11.84 6.96 -10.00
CA ASP A 25 -11.05 7.67 -8.99
C ASP A 25 -11.66 7.56 -7.60
N ASN A 26 -12.94 7.91 -7.49
CA ASN A 26 -13.69 7.85 -6.23
C ASN A 26 -13.98 6.40 -5.80
N LEU A 27 -14.04 5.45 -6.73
CA LEU A 27 -14.31 4.04 -6.44
C LEU A 27 -13.07 3.30 -5.92
N LEU A 28 -11.88 3.71 -6.36
CA LEU A 28 -10.62 3.07 -6.00
C LEU A 28 -10.02 3.61 -4.71
N GLN A 29 -10.33 4.83 -4.29
CA GLN A 29 -9.72 5.45 -3.12
C GLN A 29 -9.83 4.61 -1.85
N ALA A 30 -11.03 4.18 -1.49
CA ALA A 30 -11.24 3.36 -0.29
C ALA A 30 -10.46 2.02 -0.33
N SER A 31 -10.33 1.44 -1.53
CA SER A 31 -9.57 0.20 -1.72
C SER A 31 -8.06 0.44 -1.65
N LEU A 32 -7.59 1.56 -2.21
CA LEU A 32 -6.19 1.99 -2.12
C LEU A 32 -5.79 2.22 -0.66
N ASP A 33 -6.58 3.00 0.10
CA ASP A 33 -6.33 3.27 1.51
C ASP A 33 -6.25 1.99 2.33
N LYS A 34 -7.20 1.06 2.11
CA LYS A 34 -7.21 -0.22 2.80
C LYS A 34 -5.94 -1.03 2.48
N ASN A 35 -5.55 -1.12 1.22
CA ASN A 35 -4.34 -1.83 0.81
C ASN A 35 -3.10 -1.22 1.47
N LEU A 36 -2.93 0.11 1.39
CA LEU A 36 -1.79 0.83 1.98
C LEU A 36 -1.72 0.62 3.50
N GLN A 37 -2.85 0.58 4.18
CA GLN A 37 -2.93 0.31 5.61
C GLN A 37 -2.54 -1.14 5.95
N GLU A 38 -2.96 -2.12 5.14
CA GLU A 38 -2.60 -3.53 5.34
C GLU A 38 -1.10 -3.78 5.18
N ILE A 39 -0.47 -3.26 4.11
CA ILE A 39 0.99 -3.39 3.93
C ILE A 39 1.78 -2.61 5.00
N LYS A 40 1.27 -1.47 5.47
CA LYS A 40 1.87 -0.76 6.61
C LYS A 40 1.88 -1.64 7.85
N GLN A 41 0.76 -2.30 8.16
CA GLN A 41 0.69 -3.15 9.36
C GLN A 41 1.60 -4.36 9.25
N ARG A 42 1.63 -5.04 8.11
CA ARG A 42 2.58 -6.15 7.87
C ARG A 42 4.03 -5.72 8.10
N CYS A 43 4.42 -4.57 7.54
CA CYS A 43 5.76 -4.03 7.74
C CYS A 43 6.08 -3.73 9.22
N LEU A 44 5.11 -3.17 9.97
CA LEU A 44 5.28 -2.92 11.41
C LEU A 44 5.34 -4.20 12.23
N ASP A 45 4.56 -5.21 11.88
CA ASP A 45 4.56 -6.51 12.55
C ASP A 45 5.88 -7.25 12.29
N ASP A 46 6.39 -7.23 11.06
CA ASP A 46 7.71 -7.78 10.72
C ASP A 46 8.82 -7.10 11.52
N LEU A 47 8.77 -5.76 11.64
CA LEU A 47 9.72 -5.00 12.46
C LEU A 47 9.64 -5.35 13.95
N ARG A 48 8.42 -5.49 14.49
CA ARG A 48 8.22 -5.92 15.89
C ARG A 48 8.74 -7.33 16.12
N HIS A 49 8.52 -8.25 15.18
CA HIS A 49 9.05 -9.60 15.24
C HIS A 49 10.57 -9.58 15.23
N PHE A 50 11.18 -8.83 14.33
CA PHE A 50 12.64 -8.66 14.27
C PHE A 50 13.23 -8.13 15.57
N VAL A 51 12.62 -7.11 16.19
CA VAL A 51 13.07 -6.59 17.50
C VAL A 51 12.97 -7.65 18.60
N LYS A 52 11.87 -8.41 18.65
CA LYS A 52 11.68 -9.48 19.65
C LYS A 52 12.65 -10.64 19.51
N GLU A 53 13.12 -10.94 18.29
CA GLU A 53 14.12 -11.98 18.06
C GLU A 53 15.55 -11.57 18.48
N LEU A 54 15.77 -10.27 18.69
CA LEU A 54 17.05 -9.72 19.14
C LEU A 54 17.15 -9.57 20.67
N ASP A 55 16.03 -9.63 21.40
CA ASP A 55 15.94 -9.65 22.86
C ASP A 55 16.13 -11.08 23.41
#